data_AF-A0A0V0RIJ5-F1
#
_entry.id   AF-A0A0V0RIJ5-F1
#
_cell.length_a   1.000
_cell.length_b   1.000
_cell.length_c   1.000
_cell.angle_alpha   90.00
_cell.angle_beta   90.00
_cell.angle_gamma   90.00
#
_symmetry.space_group_name_H-M   'P 1'
#
loop_
_entity.id
_entity.type
_entity.pdbx_description
1 polymer ?
#
loop_
_entity_poly.entity_id
_entity_poly.type
_entity_poly.pdbx_seq_one_letter_code
_entity_poly.pdbx_strand_id
1 'polypeptide(L)'
;MLSSDLSTFDSWSVRFDVRRELWFILVEEDVLPFLRLDAVRNQANVRESEFPSMTESRSRAMGTASHHARFNITDVFCAPSFPCVTAAENFIKGFERERNDGGNNLTIKVDGGFSLSVDGYYLQKQFRSLAVERGYRVDGTFETSVKRPEGSIFDPYVNLQWRINAAVESLRTKYSSSMNEMVVVFVDKSLESVLKEAFVGLKAALKIHVSSVGISLLTPQIEK
;
A
#
# COMPACT_ATOMS: atom_id res chain seq x y z
N MET A 1 -14.76 11.19 -26.07
CA MET A 1 -14.87 10.88 -24.63
C MET A 1 -14.18 9.55 -24.41
N LEU A 2 -12.93 9.56 -23.92
CA LEU A 2 -12.26 8.34 -23.48
C LEU A 2 -12.82 8.00 -22.10
N SER A 3 -13.77 7.07 -22.09
CA SER A 3 -14.10 6.30 -20.89
C SER A 3 -12.92 5.37 -20.63
N SER A 4 -11.85 5.91 -20.05
CA SER A 4 -10.84 5.07 -19.43
C SER A 4 -11.52 4.47 -18.20
N ASP A 5 -11.89 3.20 -18.31
CA ASP A 5 -12.24 2.39 -17.15
C ASP A 5 -11.04 2.49 -16.20
N LEU A 6 -11.16 3.37 -15.19
CA LEU A 6 -10.30 3.42 -14.02
C LEU A 6 -10.62 2.19 -13.19
N SER A 7 -10.39 1.01 -13.77
CA SER A 7 -10.45 -0.26 -13.08
C SER A 7 -9.50 -0.13 -11.88
N THR A 8 -10.08 -0.24 -10.70
CA THR A 8 -9.41 -0.05 -9.43
C THR A 8 -8.25 -1.03 -9.30
N PHE A 9 -7.37 -0.83 -8.32
CA PHE A 9 -6.48 -1.91 -7.91
C PHE A 9 -7.29 -3.13 -7.46
N ASP A 10 -6.73 -4.32 -7.64
CA ASP A 10 -7.16 -5.48 -6.88
C ASP A 10 -6.86 -5.22 -5.40
N SER A 11 -7.81 -5.53 -4.51
CA SER A 11 -7.61 -5.24 -3.10
C SER A 11 -8.31 -6.27 -2.20
N TRP A 12 -7.69 -6.55 -1.06
CA TRP A 12 -8.13 -7.53 -0.07
C TRP A 12 -8.32 -6.82 1.25
N SER A 13 -9.50 -6.93 1.84
CA SER A 13 -9.70 -6.56 3.23
C SER A 13 -9.69 -7.78 4.10
N VAL A 14 -9.13 -7.63 5.29
CA VAL A 14 -9.12 -8.66 6.30
C VAL A 14 -9.71 -8.06 7.56
N ARG A 15 -10.87 -8.58 7.93
CA ARG A 15 -11.43 -8.36 9.27
C ARG A 15 -10.99 -9.51 10.16
N PHE A 16 -10.68 -9.19 11.40
CA PHE A 16 -10.31 -10.18 12.41
C PHE A 16 -10.99 -9.93 13.77
N ASP A 17 -11.75 -8.84 13.86
CA ASP A 17 -12.71 -8.54 14.93
C ASP A 17 -13.84 -7.68 14.31
N VAL A 18 -15.01 -7.61 14.95
CA VAL A 18 -16.25 -7.00 14.43
C VAL A 18 -16.09 -5.52 14.03
N ARG A 19 -14.98 -4.88 14.41
CA ARG A 19 -14.75 -3.42 14.28
C ARG A 19 -13.40 -3.03 13.69
N ARG A 20 -12.63 -3.95 13.08
CA ARG A 20 -11.24 -3.68 12.63
C ARG A 20 -10.95 -4.25 11.25
N GLU A 21 -10.30 -3.45 10.42
CA GLU A 21 -10.09 -3.80 9.01
C GLU A 21 -8.69 -3.40 8.54
N LEU A 22 -7.88 -4.39 8.16
CA LEU A 22 -6.68 -4.16 7.35
C LEU A 22 -7.09 -4.23 5.89
N TRP A 23 -6.82 -3.18 5.12
CA TRP A 23 -7.14 -3.13 3.70
C TRP A 23 -5.86 -3.13 2.87
N PHE A 24 -5.55 -4.28 2.27
CA PHE A 24 -4.42 -4.49 1.38
C PHE A 24 -4.78 -4.10 -0.05
N ILE A 25 -4.00 -3.20 -0.63
CA ILE A 25 -4.12 -2.78 -2.02
C ILE A 25 -2.95 -3.39 -2.79
N LEU A 26 -3.27 -4.18 -3.81
CA LEU A 26 -2.28 -4.85 -4.65
C LEU A 26 -1.88 -3.93 -5.80
N VAL A 27 -0.65 -3.43 -5.74
CA VAL A 27 -0.08 -2.52 -6.73
C VAL A 27 0.61 -3.35 -7.81
N GLU A 28 0.13 -3.20 -9.04
CA GLU A 28 0.82 -3.67 -10.23
C GLU A 28 1.86 -2.62 -10.65
N GLU A 29 3.03 -3.09 -11.08
CA GLU A 29 3.96 -2.23 -11.79
C GLU A 29 3.34 -1.84 -13.14
N ASP A 30 3.37 -0.55 -13.48
CA ASP A 30 2.89 -0.07 -14.78
C ASP A 30 3.67 -0.82 -15.87
N VAL A 31 2.99 -1.56 -16.77
CA VAL A 31 3.57 -2.48 -17.78
C VAL A 31 4.60 -1.81 -18.71
N LEU A 32 4.67 -0.46 -18.72
CA LEU A 32 5.56 0.33 -19.56
C LEU A 32 6.19 1.50 -18.78
N PRO A 33 7.12 1.26 -17.85
CA PRO A 33 7.90 2.35 -17.25
C PRO A 33 8.83 3.00 -18.30
N PHE A 34 9.22 2.23 -19.33
CA PHE A 34 10.32 2.54 -20.26
C PHE A 34 9.93 3.40 -21.47
N LEU A 35 8.65 3.48 -21.85
CA LEU A 35 8.21 4.43 -22.90
C LEU A 35 8.27 5.91 -22.42
N ARG A 36 8.73 6.14 -21.19
CA ARG A 36 9.09 7.46 -20.65
C ARG A 36 10.48 7.95 -21.12
N LEU A 37 11.25 7.10 -21.78
CA LEU A 37 12.51 7.44 -22.43
C LEU A 37 12.35 7.21 -23.93
N ASP A 38 11.76 8.17 -24.66
CA ASP A 38 12.20 8.52 -26.03
C ASP A 38 11.33 9.63 -26.64
N ALA A 39 11.70 10.86 -26.32
CA ALA A 39 11.75 11.96 -27.28
C ALA A 39 12.59 13.08 -26.65
N VAL A 40 13.91 12.95 -26.75
CA VAL A 40 14.92 14.01 -26.91
C VAL A 40 16.24 13.45 -26.39
N ARG A 41 16.97 12.86 -27.32
CA ARG A 41 18.43 12.87 -27.26
C ARG A 41 18.84 14.34 -27.22
N ASN A 42 19.10 14.88 -26.03
CA ASN A 42 20.05 15.95 -25.68
C ASN A 42 19.63 16.73 -24.41
N GLN A 43 20.57 16.74 -23.45
CA GLN A 43 20.77 17.71 -22.37
C GLN A 43 19.78 17.78 -21.20
N ALA A 44 20.32 17.44 -20.02
CA ALA A 44 20.16 18.11 -18.73
C ALA A 44 18.82 18.83 -18.50
N ASN A 45 17.80 18.07 -18.11
CA ASN A 45 16.75 18.41 -17.15
C ASN A 45 15.66 17.34 -17.32
N VAL A 46 15.59 16.39 -16.39
CA VAL A 46 14.51 15.39 -16.35
C VAL A 46 13.22 16.16 -16.03
N ARG A 47 12.48 16.55 -17.08
CA ARG A 47 11.13 17.08 -16.93
C ARG A 47 10.24 15.93 -16.47
N GLU A 48 9.60 16.11 -15.33
CA GLU A 48 8.49 15.27 -14.91
C GLU A 48 7.45 15.21 -16.04
N SER A 49 6.95 14.01 -16.32
CA SER A 49 5.91 13.80 -17.33
C SER A 49 4.69 14.67 -17.00
N GLU A 50 4.13 15.35 -18.00
CA GLU A 50 2.92 16.18 -17.85
C GLU A 50 1.66 15.37 -17.49
N PHE A 51 1.72 14.04 -17.55
CA PHE A 51 0.59 13.15 -17.26
C PHE A 51 0.89 12.18 -16.12
N PRO A 52 -0.02 12.04 -15.13
CA PRO A 52 0.16 11.08 -14.06
C PRO A 52 0.21 9.64 -14.57
N SER A 53 0.98 8.79 -13.90
CA SER A 53 1.03 7.35 -14.18
C SER A 53 -0.34 6.68 -13.96
N MET A 54 -0.52 5.46 -14.48
CA MET A 54 -1.74 4.68 -14.22
C MET A 54 -1.86 4.36 -12.73
N THR A 55 -0.76 3.98 -12.09
CA THR A 55 -0.66 3.81 -10.64
C THR A 55 -1.08 5.08 -9.88
N GLU A 56 -0.60 6.26 -10.28
CA GLU A 56 -0.95 7.54 -9.64
C GLU A 56 -2.43 7.89 -9.81
N SER A 57 -2.96 7.71 -11.02
CA SER A 57 -4.35 8.04 -11.35
C SER A 57 -5.33 7.11 -10.62
N ARG A 58 -5.06 5.80 -10.62
CA ARG A 58 -5.90 4.79 -9.95
C ARG A 58 -5.91 4.98 -8.44
N SER A 59 -4.73 5.17 -7.84
CA SER A 59 -4.62 5.34 -6.38
C SER A 59 -5.30 6.62 -5.91
N ARG A 60 -5.16 7.72 -6.66
CA ARG A 60 -5.85 8.99 -6.36
C ARG A 60 -7.37 8.88 -6.46
N ALA A 61 -7.86 8.23 -7.51
CA ALA A 61 -9.30 7.97 -7.65
C ALA A 61 -9.83 7.13 -6.48
N MET A 62 -9.10 6.10 -6.07
CA MET A 62 -9.48 5.24 -4.96
C MET A 62 -9.45 5.96 -3.60
N GLY A 63 -8.47 6.85 -3.38
CA GLY A 63 -8.44 7.72 -2.20
C GLY A 63 -9.66 8.65 -2.16
N THR A 64 -9.99 9.26 -3.30
CA THR A 64 -11.17 10.14 -3.43
C THR A 64 -12.47 9.39 -3.12
N ALA A 65 -12.63 8.19 -3.68
CA ALA A 65 -13.79 7.35 -3.42
C ALA A 65 -13.87 6.90 -1.95
N SER A 66 -12.72 6.60 -1.32
CA SER A 66 -12.65 6.25 0.10
C SER A 66 -13.06 7.40 1.02
N HIS A 67 -12.73 8.64 0.63
CA HIS A 67 -13.19 9.85 1.33
C HIS A 67 -14.71 10.00 1.25
N HIS A 68 -15.28 9.89 0.04
CA HIS A 68 -16.74 9.96 -0.14
C HIS A 68 -17.49 8.84 0.58
N ALA A 69 -16.87 7.66 0.68
CA ALA A 69 -17.36 6.53 1.46
C ALA A 69 -17.30 6.73 2.97
N ARG A 70 -16.62 7.78 3.45
CA ARG A 70 -16.38 8.08 4.87
C ARG A 70 -15.67 6.94 5.61
N PHE A 71 -14.71 6.28 4.94
CA PHE A 71 -13.85 5.33 5.62
C PHE A 71 -12.99 6.04 6.66
N ASN A 72 -12.93 5.49 7.88
CA ASN A 72 -12.13 6.02 8.97
C ASN A 72 -10.69 5.51 8.86
N ILE A 73 -9.95 6.04 7.88
CA ILE A 73 -8.58 5.66 7.61
C ILE A 73 -7.64 6.43 8.55
N THR A 74 -6.94 5.70 9.42
CA THR A 74 -6.04 6.29 10.42
C THR A 74 -4.58 6.18 10.04
N ASP A 75 -4.25 5.14 9.27
CA ASP A 75 -2.86 4.83 8.93
C ASP A 75 -2.75 4.25 7.52
N VAL A 76 -1.68 4.65 6.84
CA VAL A 76 -1.32 4.16 5.50
C VAL A 76 0.09 3.59 5.56
N PHE A 77 0.22 2.31 5.24
CA PHE A 77 1.47 1.59 5.15
C PHE A 77 1.80 1.27 3.69
N CYS A 78 3.06 1.09 3.38
CA CYS A 78 3.48 0.54 2.09
C CYS A 78 4.71 -0.37 2.21
N ALA A 79 4.83 -1.30 1.27
CA ALA A 79 6.08 -2.02 1.04
C ALA A 79 7.20 -1.05 0.60
N PRO A 80 8.48 -1.38 0.82
CA PRO A 80 9.62 -0.57 0.39
C PRO A 80 9.86 -0.68 -1.12
N SER A 81 8.92 -0.17 -1.92
CA SER A 81 9.02 -0.09 -3.38
C SER A 81 8.47 1.24 -3.90
N PHE A 82 9.03 1.75 -4.99
CA PHE A 82 8.56 3.00 -5.59
C PHE A 82 7.11 2.93 -6.06
N PRO A 83 6.65 1.87 -6.75
CA PRO A 83 5.23 1.76 -7.10
C PRO A 83 4.31 1.86 -5.88
N CYS A 84 4.66 1.18 -4.78
CA CYS A 84 3.83 1.19 -3.56
C CYS A 84 3.82 2.55 -2.85
N VAL A 85 4.97 3.23 -2.72
CA VAL A 85 5.01 4.57 -2.09
C VAL A 85 4.33 5.62 -2.98
N THR A 86 4.47 5.53 -4.31
CA THR A 86 3.77 6.39 -5.28
C THR A 86 2.26 6.20 -5.19
N ALA A 87 1.79 4.95 -5.10
CA ALA A 87 0.37 4.65 -4.92
C ALA A 87 -0.15 5.18 -3.58
N ALA A 88 0.57 4.97 -2.48
CA ALA A 88 0.17 5.45 -1.15
C ALA A 88 0.07 6.97 -1.09
N GLU A 89 1.05 7.69 -1.64
CA GLU A 89 1.06 9.16 -1.70
C GLU A 89 -0.13 9.71 -2.48
N ASN A 90 -0.41 9.14 -3.65
CA ASN A 90 -1.52 9.59 -4.49
C ASN A 90 -2.88 9.22 -3.89
N PHE A 91 -2.98 8.08 -3.19
CA PHE A 91 -4.15 7.74 -2.40
C PHE A 91 -4.43 8.76 -1.30
N ILE A 92 -3.41 9.12 -0.50
CA ILE A 92 -3.54 10.15 0.53
C ILE A 92 -3.97 11.49 -0.08
N LYS A 93 -3.34 11.91 -1.19
CA LYS A 93 -3.74 13.13 -1.93
C LYS A 93 -5.19 13.10 -2.39
N GLY A 94 -5.71 11.95 -2.81
CA GLY A 94 -7.12 11.78 -3.16
C GLY A 94 -8.04 11.81 -1.96
N PHE A 95 -7.67 11.11 -0.88
CA PHE A 95 -8.45 10.98 0.35
C PHE A 95 -8.56 12.29 1.14
N GLU A 96 -7.50 13.11 1.15
CA GLU A 96 -7.45 14.36 1.90
C GLU A 96 -7.87 15.59 1.09
N ARG A 97 -8.14 15.44 -0.21
CA ARG A 97 -8.35 16.59 -1.13
C ARG A 97 -9.44 17.56 -0.66
N GLU A 98 -10.48 17.02 -0.02
CA GLU A 98 -11.64 17.77 0.45
C GLU A 98 -11.73 17.82 1.99
N ARG A 99 -10.70 17.33 2.70
CA ARG A 99 -10.60 17.46 4.16
C ARG A 99 -10.34 18.91 4.53
N ASN A 100 -11.36 19.54 5.11
CA ASN A 100 -11.29 20.89 5.67
C ASN A 100 -11.11 20.88 7.20
N ASP A 101 -11.09 19.69 7.82
CA ASP A 101 -10.82 19.51 9.24
C ASP A 101 -9.31 19.58 9.46
N GLY A 102 -8.83 20.55 10.24
CA GLY A 102 -7.40 20.73 10.57
C GLY A 102 -6.80 19.60 11.42
N GLY A 103 -7.18 18.35 11.18
CA GLY A 103 -6.57 17.15 11.74
C GLY A 103 -5.19 16.88 11.14
N ASN A 104 -4.49 15.93 11.74
CA ASN A 104 -3.17 15.55 11.27
C ASN A 104 -3.28 14.89 9.89
N ASN A 105 -2.49 15.40 8.95
CA ASN A 105 -2.29 14.80 7.65
C ASN A 105 -1.72 13.39 7.79
N LEU A 106 -2.28 12.42 7.06
CA LEU A 106 -1.77 11.07 6.96
C LEU A 106 -0.36 11.10 6.38
N THR A 107 0.51 10.29 6.97
CA THR A 107 1.88 10.03 6.53
C THR A 107 2.03 8.56 6.17
N ILE A 108 2.92 8.26 5.22
CA ILE A 108 3.17 6.89 4.76
C ILE A 108 4.16 6.20 5.71
N LYS A 109 3.79 5.00 6.18
CA LYS A 109 4.66 4.13 7.00
C LYS A 109 5.24 3.02 6.13
N VAL A 110 6.54 3.11 5.83
CA VAL A 110 7.22 2.09 5.02
C VAL A 110 7.60 0.91 5.93
N ASP A 111 7.04 -0.27 5.64
CA ASP A 111 7.29 -1.47 6.44
C ASP A 111 7.94 -2.57 5.59
N GLY A 112 9.20 -2.88 5.88
CA GLY A 112 9.98 -3.90 5.19
C GLY A 112 9.46 -5.31 5.36
N GLY A 113 8.58 -5.58 6.34
CA GLY A 113 7.90 -6.87 6.46
C GLY A 113 7.06 -7.21 5.21
N PHE A 114 6.57 -6.20 4.49
CA PHE A 114 5.86 -6.34 3.23
C PHE A 114 6.76 -6.28 1.98
N SER A 115 8.08 -6.32 2.15
CA SER A 115 9.00 -6.36 1.03
C SER A 115 8.94 -7.69 0.28
N LEU A 116 8.79 -7.62 -1.04
CA LEU A 116 8.88 -8.77 -1.94
C LEU A 116 10.25 -9.45 -1.84
N SER A 117 11.33 -8.65 -1.81
CA SER A 117 12.70 -9.16 -1.72
C SER A 117 13.24 -9.06 -0.30
N VAL A 118 14.21 -9.93 -0.01
CA VAL A 118 15.01 -9.90 1.22
C VAL A 118 15.80 -8.59 1.29
N ASP A 119 16.35 -8.12 0.18
CA ASP A 119 17.10 -6.87 0.11
C ASP A 119 16.22 -5.66 0.44
N GLY A 120 14.98 -5.61 -0.04
CA GLY A 120 14.07 -4.52 0.29
C GLY A 120 13.72 -4.49 1.78
N TYR A 121 13.67 -5.65 2.44
CA TYR A 121 13.53 -5.72 3.90
C TYR A 121 14.78 -5.18 4.61
N TYR A 122 15.99 -5.50 4.14
CA TYR A 122 17.24 -5.00 4.73
C TYR A 122 17.47 -3.52 4.48
N LEU A 123 17.16 -3.05 3.27
CA LEU A 123 17.42 -1.69 2.82
C LEU A 123 16.25 -0.74 3.10
N GLN A 124 15.24 -1.17 3.85
CA GLN A 124 14.04 -0.35 4.11
C GLN A 124 14.34 1.01 4.76
N LYS A 125 15.40 1.11 5.60
CA LYS A 125 15.80 2.38 6.21
C LYS A 125 16.37 3.33 5.16
N GLN A 126 17.24 2.81 4.29
CA GLN A 126 17.81 3.54 3.15
C GLN A 126 16.73 3.94 2.15
N PHE A 127 15.81 3.03 1.83
CA PHE A 127 14.66 3.31 0.97
C PHE A 127 13.80 4.42 1.56
N ARG A 128 13.52 4.38 2.87
CA ARG A 128 12.75 5.43 3.55
C ARG A 128 13.43 6.79 3.44
N SER A 129 14.74 6.87 3.73
CA SER A 129 15.50 8.11 3.56
C SER A 129 15.44 8.64 2.13
N LEU A 130 15.59 7.75 1.14
CA LEU A 130 15.50 8.11 -0.27
C LEU A 130 14.08 8.56 -0.68
N ALA A 131 13.04 7.95 -0.13
CA ALA A 131 11.65 8.36 -0.40
C ALA A 131 11.38 9.76 0.18
N VAL A 132 11.85 10.07 1.39
CA VAL A 132 11.77 11.41 1.97
C VAL A 132 12.55 12.42 1.12
N GLU A 133 13.76 12.08 0.68
CA GLU A 133 14.59 12.92 -0.20
C GLU A 133 13.88 13.22 -1.53
N ARG A 134 13.15 12.24 -2.07
CA ARG A 134 12.31 12.39 -3.27
C ARG A 134 10.99 13.11 -3.03
N GLY A 135 10.73 13.60 -1.82
CA GLY A 135 9.56 14.41 -1.49
C GLY A 135 8.29 13.63 -1.14
N TYR A 136 8.36 12.30 -0.97
CA TYR A 136 7.22 11.53 -0.46
C TYR A 136 6.96 11.85 1.01
N ARG A 137 5.68 11.89 1.41
CA ARG A 137 5.29 12.18 2.80
C ARG A 137 5.41 10.93 3.69
N VAL A 138 6.64 10.44 3.82
CA VAL A 138 6.96 9.24 4.61
C VAL A 138 7.30 9.61 6.05
N ASP A 139 6.76 8.87 7.01
CA ASP A 139 7.15 8.97 8.43
C ASP A 139 8.58 8.43 8.60
N GLY A 140 9.55 9.34 8.64
CA GLY A 140 10.96 9.02 8.83
C GLY A 140 11.30 8.31 10.14
N THR A 141 10.43 8.45 11.15
CA THR A 141 10.62 7.91 12.51
C THR A 141 10.04 6.50 12.67
N PHE A 142 9.16 6.08 11.75
CA PHE A 142 8.53 4.77 11.80
C PHE A 142 9.57 3.64 11.82
N GLU A 143 9.39 2.68 12.73
CA GLU A 143 10.15 1.43 12.73
C GLU A 143 9.31 0.28 12.18
N THR A 144 9.95 -0.57 11.38
CA THR A 144 9.31 -1.75 10.80
C THR A 144 8.70 -2.65 11.86
N SER A 145 7.59 -3.29 11.50
CA SER A 145 6.94 -4.31 12.31
C SER A 145 7.83 -5.52 12.57
N VAL A 146 8.72 -5.84 11.63
CA VAL A 146 9.58 -7.02 11.72
C VAL A 146 10.97 -6.57 12.16
N LYS A 147 11.26 -6.71 13.45
CA LYS A 147 12.59 -6.42 13.98
C LYS A 147 13.58 -7.46 13.48
N ARG A 148 14.79 -6.99 13.17
CA ARG A 148 15.96 -7.83 12.97
C ARG A 148 16.44 -8.35 14.34
N PRO A 149 16.42 -9.66 14.63
CA PRO A 149 17.18 -10.26 15.71
C PRO A 149 18.64 -9.76 15.74
N GLU A 150 19.04 -9.22 16.88
CA GLU A 150 20.43 -8.80 17.11
C GLU A 150 21.33 -10.03 17.27
N GLY A 151 22.49 -10.02 16.62
CA GLY A 151 23.55 -11.00 16.88
C GLY A 151 23.47 -12.35 16.14
N SER A 152 22.43 -12.64 15.36
CA SER A 152 22.41 -13.85 14.52
C SER A 152 23.07 -13.59 13.15
N ILE A 153 23.91 -14.51 12.69
CA ILE A 153 24.14 -14.72 11.25
C ILE A 153 22.76 -15.00 10.68
N PHE A 154 22.17 -13.96 10.12
CA PHE A 154 20.78 -13.96 9.74
C PHE A 154 20.65 -14.86 8.52
N ASP A 155 19.74 -15.83 8.58
CA ASP A 155 19.52 -16.72 7.46
C ASP A 155 19.05 -15.89 6.25
N PRO A 156 19.81 -15.79 5.14
CA PRO A 156 19.34 -15.14 3.92
C PRO A 156 18.05 -15.77 3.37
N TYR A 157 17.69 -16.98 3.84
CA TYR A 157 16.40 -17.64 3.61
C TYR A 157 15.32 -17.25 4.63
N VAL A 158 15.28 -16.00 5.09
CA VAL A 158 14.06 -15.49 5.73
C VAL A 158 12.89 -15.74 4.77
N ASN A 159 12.01 -16.67 5.14
CA ASN A 159 10.86 -17.05 4.33
C ASN A 159 9.96 -15.82 4.16
N LEU A 160 9.64 -15.47 2.91
CA LEU A 160 8.71 -14.40 2.57
C LEU A 160 7.41 -14.51 3.37
N GLN A 161 6.88 -15.74 3.52
CA GLN A 161 5.70 -16.03 4.31
C GLN A 161 5.87 -15.62 5.77
N TRP A 162 7.03 -15.89 6.37
CA TRP A 162 7.27 -15.53 7.76
C TRP A 162 7.30 -14.02 7.96
N ARG A 163 7.94 -13.24 7.06
CA ARG A 163 7.94 -11.77 7.16
C ARG A 163 6.54 -11.19 7.04
N ILE A 164 5.77 -11.67 6.07
CA ILE A 164 4.39 -11.24 5.86
C ILE A 164 3.54 -11.57 7.08
N ASN A 165 3.59 -12.81 7.58
CA ASN A 165 2.86 -13.22 8.78
C ASN A 165 3.25 -12.35 9.99
N ALA A 166 4.54 -12.13 10.23
CA ALA A 166 5.01 -11.31 11.34
C ALA A 166 4.56 -9.84 11.22
N ALA A 167 4.59 -9.27 10.01
CA ALA A 167 4.12 -7.92 9.76
C ALA A 167 2.60 -7.78 9.99
N VAL A 168 1.82 -8.72 9.46
CA VAL A 168 0.37 -8.78 9.68
C VAL A 168 0.05 -8.90 11.17
N GLU A 169 0.69 -9.82 11.90
CA GLU A 169 0.49 -9.99 13.35
C GLU A 169 0.89 -8.76 14.16
N SER A 170 1.98 -8.08 13.79
CA SER A 170 2.39 -6.83 14.41
C SER A 170 1.33 -5.74 14.23
N LEU A 171 0.81 -5.54 13.01
CA LEU A 171 -0.28 -4.60 12.78
C LEU A 171 -1.53 -4.97 13.59
N ARG A 172 -1.90 -6.26 13.61
CA ARG A 172 -3.04 -6.74 14.41
C ARG A 172 -2.86 -6.43 15.89
N THR A 173 -1.66 -6.63 16.42
CA THR A 173 -1.34 -6.36 17.82
C THR A 173 -1.36 -4.86 18.12
N LYS A 174 -0.75 -4.04 17.26
CA LYS A 174 -0.67 -2.59 17.44
C LYS A 174 -2.03 -1.92 17.42
N TYR A 175 -2.90 -2.34 16.51
CA TYR A 175 -4.24 -1.78 16.33
C TYR A 175 -5.32 -2.62 17.05
N SER A 176 -4.91 -3.44 18.03
CA SER A 176 -5.79 -4.36 18.80
C SER A 176 -6.68 -3.69 19.84
N SER A 177 -6.63 -2.37 20.02
CA SER A 177 -7.48 -1.64 20.98
C SER A 177 -8.38 -0.60 20.30
N SER A 178 -8.06 -0.19 19.08
CA SER A 178 -8.82 0.81 18.33
C SER A 178 -10.14 0.26 17.78
N MET A 179 -11.21 1.06 17.85
CA MET A 179 -12.52 0.72 17.28
C MET A 179 -12.77 1.47 15.98
N ASN A 180 -13.28 0.77 14.97
CA ASN A 180 -13.70 1.32 13.67
C ASN A 180 -12.58 2.02 12.89
N GLU A 181 -11.32 1.66 13.10
CA GLU A 181 -10.19 2.16 12.33
C GLU A 181 -9.90 1.24 11.15
N MET A 182 -9.64 1.85 9.99
CA MET A 182 -9.16 1.16 8.79
C MET A 182 -7.69 1.50 8.59
N VAL A 183 -6.86 0.47 8.51
CA VAL A 183 -5.44 0.61 8.16
C VAL A 183 -5.25 0.14 6.74
N VAL A 184 -4.72 1.01 5.89
CA VAL A 184 -4.50 0.72 4.47
C VAL A 184 -3.05 0.30 4.26
N VAL A 185 -2.82 -0.78 3.50
CA VAL A 185 -1.48 -1.33 3.24
C VAL A 185 -1.28 -1.53 1.74
N PHE A 186 -0.37 -0.77 1.14
CA PHE A 186 0.02 -0.92 -0.27
C PHE A 186 1.14 -1.93 -0.42
N VAL A 187 0.91 -2.98 -1.20
CA VAL A 187 1.84 -4.09 -1.40
C VAL A 187 1.93 -4.47 -2.86
N ASP A 188 3.02 -5.13 -3.26
CA ASP A 188 3.18 -5.62 -4.62
C ASP A 188 2.13 -6.71 -4.93
N LYS A 189 1.53 -6.68 -6.13
CA LYS A 189 0.54 -7.70 -6.53
C LYS A 189 1.10 -9.11 -6.51
N SER A 190 2.41 -9.28 -6.69
CA SER A 190 3.08 -10.59 -6.60
C SER A 190 2.96 -11.24 -5.22
N LEU A 191 2.59 -10.48 -4.18
CA LEU A 191 2.37 -10.99 -2.83
C LEU A 191 0.95 -11.55 -2.61
N GLU A 192 0.06 -11.50 -3.60
CA GLU A 192 -1.34 -11.90 -3.45
C GLU A 192 -1.51 -13.33 -2.90
N SER A 193 -0.78 -14.32 -3.43
CA SER A 193 -0.88 -15.71 -2.97
C SER A 193 -0.41 -15.88 -1.52
N VAL A 194 0.74 -15.28 -1.19
CA VAL A 194 1.34 -15.30 0.15
C VAL A 194 0.44 -14.62 1.18
N LEU A 195 -0.22 -13.52 0.79
CA LEU A 195 -1.20 -12.82 1.62
C LEU A 195 -2.44 -13.66 1.83
N LYS A 196 -2.98 -14.31 0.79
CA LYS A 196 -4.11 -15.25 0.93
C LYS A 196 -3.78 -16.35 1.94
N GLU A 197 -2.59 -16.94 1.85
CA GLU A 197 -2.12 -17.94 2.81
C GLU A 197 -1.97 -17.37 4.24
N ALA A 198 -1.42 -16.16 4.38
CA ALA A 198 -1.31 -15.46 5.66
C ALA A 198 -2.69 -15.18 6.29
N PHE A 199 -3.73 -15.10 5.47
CA PHE A 199 -5.10 -14.85 5.94
C PHE A 199 -5.91 -16.13 6.18
N VAL A 200 -5.36 -17.31 5.89
CA VAL A 200 -6.01 -18.59 6.18
C VAL A 200 -6.25 -18.71 7.69
N GLY A 201 -7.52 -18.88 8.07
CA GLY A 201 -7.95 -18.93 9.48
C GLY A 201 -8.47 -17.59 10.04
N LEU A 202 -8.38 -16.48 9.28
CA LEU A 202 -9.01 -15.21 9.64
C LEU A 202 -10.47 -15.19 9.19
N LYS A 203 -11.38 -14.83 10.09
CA LYS A 203 -12.81 -14.68 9.77
C LYS A 203 -13.00 -13.46 8.86
N ALA A 204 -13.17 -13.70 7.56
CA ALA A 204 -13.54 -12.75 6.51
C ALA A 204 -12.38 -11.94 5.87
N ALA A 205 -11.52 -12.64 5.12
CA ALA A 205 -10.85 -12.02 3.99
C ALA A 205 -11.89 -11.74 2.89
N LEU A 206 -12.19 -10.47 2.63
CA LEU A 206 -13.17 -10.03 1.62
C LEU A 206 -12.45 -9.19 0.57
N LYS A 207 -12.69 -9.46 -0.71
CA LYS A 207 -12.21 -8.60 -1.79
C LYS A 207 -12.99 -7.28 -1.73
N ILE A 208 -12.32 -6.17 -1.47
CA ILE A 208 -12.96 -4.85 -1.57
C ILE A 208 -12.83 -4.36 -3.00
N HIS A 209 -13.94 -3.87 -3.54
CA HIS A 209 -13.91 -3.10 -4.78
C HIS A 209 -14.44 -1.69 -4.49
N VAL A 210 -13.55 -0.70 -4.57
CA VAL A 210 -13.90 0.72 -4.42
C VAL A 210 -13.95 1.35 -5.81
N SER A 211 -15.05 1.17 -6.54
CA SER A 211 -15.20 1.80 -7.86
C SER A 211 -15.27 3.33 -7.72
N SER A 212 -14.76 4.04 -8.73
CA SER A 212 -14.90 5.50 -8.86
C SER A 212 -16.37 5.97 -8.92
N VAL A 213 -17.31 5.04 -9.08
CA VAL A 213 -18.77 5.29 -9.16
C VAL A 213 -19.55 4.72 -7.96
N GLY A 214 -18.87 4.08 -6.98
CA GLY A 214 -19.51 3.56 -5.76
C GLY A 214 -18.88 2.26 -5.23
N ILE A 215 -19.15 1.91 -3.97
CA ILE A 215 -18.63 0.68 -3.33
C ILE A 215 -19.49 -0.53 -3.72
N SER A 216 -18.86 -1.58 -4.22
CA SER A 216 -19.47 -2.92 -4.31
C SER A 216 -18.70 -3.88 -3.41
N LEU A 217 -19.32 -4.29 -2.30
CA LEU A 217 -18.85 -5.43 -1.51
C LEU A 217 -19.24 -6.70 -2.26
N LEU A 218 -18.27 -7.39 -2.85
CA LEU A 218 -18.53 -8.73 -3.40
C LEU A 218 -18.42 -9.75 -2.27
N THR A 219 -19.49 -10.54 -2.10
CA THR A 219 -19.51 -11.72 -1.25
C THR A 219 -18.42 -12.71 -1.69
N PRO A 220 -17.84 -13.47 -0.74
CA PRO A 220 -16.74 -14.38 -1.02
C PRO A 220 -17.15 -15.39 -2.09
N GLN A 221 -16.35 -15.47 -3.17
CA GLN A 221 -16.35 -16.63 -4.04
C GLN A 221 -15.59 -17.72 -3.30
N ILE A 222 -16.32 -18.69 -2.77
CA ILE A 222 -15.76 -19.95 -2.31
C ILE A 222 -15.40 -20.71 -3.60
N GLU A 223 -14.16 -20.60 -4.05
CA GLU A 223 -13.64 -21.55 -5.04
C GLU A 223 -13.62 -22.93 -4.37
N LYS A 224 -14.36 -23.87 -4.98
CA LYS A 224 -14.43 -25.27 -4.57
C LYS A 224 -13.17 -26.02 -5.00
#